data_AF-A0AAN0VI94-F1
#
_entry.id   AF-A0AAN0VI94-F1
#
_cell.length_a   1.000
_cell.length_b   1.000
_cell.length_c   1.000
_cell.angle_alpha   90.00
_cell.angle_beta   90.00
_cell.angle_gamma   90.00
#
_symmetry.space_group_name_H-M   'P 1'
#
loop_
_entity.id
_entity.type
_entity.pdbx_description
1 polymer ?
#
loop_
_entity_poly.entity_id
_entity_poly.type
_entity_poly.pdbx_seq_one_letter_code
_entity_poly.pdbx_strand_id
1 'polypeptide(L)'
;MKVTTHPVIYHITKVIFETKKKNENINARDIYSTFFKELKNSSKSFYELQGEAFDQAELVQHGLHMINCTMYQFFPSVVQIRSLDETYLEINKNFWGYYFYLNGIDGAKQAAAEKQISVWEAAKFFANEYWKFGQSEFMETIALGYQYLLENEAKEGVKDKIRFDAIPELLERFNYSNKVILGYCYFLGLSAQSGKKGEEIEDIHARLARLPYVDINREYEELLGPLQDFSLHTIFDELVWRFNGKIEVREIQIPNSERTVSEYSFKNHGVLFTDDRTVNTLNDSEEIFTKAMERFGHQFEEKKYDATKTFKTGVCAANIRAQADAKATGLAGGFFDSYLPLIFSAANLIARENISWSGHLKIQIPLQQFLGGLNYDLGELIWAFQSSILFKNQKPRDHIEHLEMFDFMAECKSKVLEFYHRYPAKCRELAIQKNHWSVFPHLQSEVDEREAILNSIGQSLGYHYPTENLASEYILKALIIFGYFCSLCETIIFQDEGSVLQ
;
A
#
# COMPACT_ATOMS: atom_id res chain seq x y z
N MET A 1 10.18 41.45 29.23
CA MET A 1 9.29 41.27 30.40
C MET A 1 7.81 41.16 30.05
N LYS A 2 7.25 41.90 29.08
CA LYS A 2 5.82 41.76 28.70
C LYS A 2 5.46 40.39 28.07
N VAL A 3 6.36 39.79 27.29
CA VAL A 3 6.11 38.50 26.60
C VAL A 3 6.00 37.31 27.58
N THR A 4 6.92 37.21 28.55
CA THR A 4 6.97 36.12 29.56
C THR A 4 5.81 36.14 30.56
N THR A 5 5.07 37.26 30.62
CA THR A 5 3.93 37.46 31.52
C THR A 5 2.59 37.39 30.78
N HIS A 6 2.62 37.22 29.46
CA HIS A 6 1.42 37.04 28.66
C HIS A 6 0.72 35.74 29.05
N PRO A 7 -0.61 35.71 29.27
CA PRO A 7 -1.33 34.54 29.80
C PRO A 7 -1.05 33.24 29.01
N VAL A 8 -0.94 33.35 27.70
CA VAL A 8 -0.64 32.23 26.79
C VAL A 8 0.77 31.66 27.01
N ILE A 9 1.76 32.51 27.26
CA ILE A 9 3.18 32.12 27.35
C ILE A 9 3.59 31.83 28.80
N TYR A 10 2.85 32.39 29.75
CA TYR A 10 3.14 32.31 31.18
C TYR A 10 3.18 30.88 31.69
N HIS A 11 2.25 30.02 31.26
CA HIS A 11 2.20 28.61 31.68
C HIS A 11 3.49 27.87 31.39
N ILE A 12 3.96 27.94 30.13
CA ILE A 12 5.20 27.27 29.72
C ILE A 12 6.43 27.91 30.38
N THR A 13 6.45 29.24 30.47
CA THR A 13 7.53 29.98 31.13
C THR A 13 7.65 29.56 32.59
N LYS A 14 6.54 29.56 33.34
CA LYS A 14 6.50 29.17 34.74
C LYS A 14 7.08 27.77 34.94
N VAL A 15 6.66 26.81 34.12
CA VAL A 15 7.15 25.42 34.21
C VAL A 15 8.65 25.33 33.93
N ILE A 16 9.17 25.99 32.89
CA ILE A 16 10.62 26.01 32.60
C ILE A 16 11.42 26.56 33.79
N PHE A 17 10.98 27.68 34.36
CA PHE A 17 11.68 28.34 35.47
C PHE A 17 11.56 27.59 36.80
N GLU A 18 10.39 27.01 37.11
CA GLU A 18 10.21 26.17 38.31
C GLU A 18 11.03 24.89 38.22
N THR A 19 11.06 24.27 37.04
CA THR A 19 11.88 23.09 36.75
C THR A 19 13.36 23.42 36.92
N LYS A 20 13.81 24.59 36.44
CA LYS A 20 15.20 25.03 36.62
C LYS A 20 15.54 25.29 38.09
N LYS A 21 14.64 25.91 38.86
CA LYS A 21 14.83 26.21 40.28
C LYS A 21 14.94 24.97 41.16
N LYS A 22 14.30 23.86 40.76
CA LYS A 22 14.34 22.61 41.54
C LYS A 22 15.71 21.92 41.55
N ASN A 23 16.66 22.32 40.70
CA ASN A 23 18.09 21.97 40.75
C ASN A 23 18.45 20.47 40.82
N GLU A 24 17.51 19.57 40.58
CA GLU A 24 17.72 18.11 40.56
C GLU A 24 18.18 17.65 39.16
N ASN A 25 18.77 16.44 39.07
CA ASN A 25 19.13 15.77 37.81
C ASN A 25 17.86 15.42 37.01
N ILE A 26 17.22 16.43 36.42
CA ILE A 26 15.98 16.26 35.66
C ILE A 26 16.32 15.72 34.27
N ASN A 27 15.68 14.60 33.93
CA ASN A 27 15.84 13.93 32.64
C ASN A 27 15.36 14.83 31.50
N ALA A 28 16.16 14.97 30.45
CA ALA A 28 15.83 15.78 29.27
C ALA A 28 14.47 15.39 28.66
N ARG A 29 14.10 14.10 28.67
CA ARG A 29 12.81 13.62 28.14
C ARG A 29 11.63 14.11 28.97
N ASP A 30 11.79 14.19 30.29
CA ASP A 30 10.72 14.66 31.19
C ASP A 30 10.47 16.15 31.00
N ILE A 31 11.53 16.93 30.80
CA ILE A 31 11.45 18.37 30.47
C ILE A 31 10.73 18.56 29.15
N TYR A 32 11.15 17.81 28.12
CA TYR A 32 10.57 17.88 26.78
C TYR A 32 9.07 17.51 26.79
N SER A 33 8.73 16.41 27.44
CA SER A 33 7.34 15.95 27.59
C SER A 33 6.48 16.96 28.35
N THR A 34 6.99 17.50 29.47
CA THR A 34 6.27 18.50 30.28
C THR A 34 6.07 19.79 29.50
N PHE A 35 7.09 20.24 28.75
CA PHE A 35 7.01 21.41 27.90
C PHE A 35 5.89 21.28 26.85
N PHE A 36 5.84 20.17 26.11
CA PHE A 36 4.80 19.94 25.10
C PHE A 36 3.40 19.71 25.69
N LYS A 37 3.32 19.17 26.91
CA LYS A 37 2.05 19.12 27.66
C LYS A 37 1.52 20.51 27.95
N GLU A 38 2.39 21.42 28.42
CA GLU A 38 1.98 22.81 28.69
C GLU A 38 1.74 23.62 27.43
N LEU A 39 2.41 23.29 26.31
CA LEU A 39 2.15 23.91 25.02
C LEU A 39 0.67 23.77 24.61
N LYS A 40 0.07 22.60 24.89
CA LYS A 40 -1.36 22.36 24.64
C LYS A 40 -2.26 23.26 25.50
N ASN A 41 -1.88 23.52 26.75
CA ASN A 41 -2.59 24.45 27.63
C ASN A 41 -2.46 25.90 27.13
N SER A 42 -1.29 26.26 26.62
CA SER A 42 -1.05 27.56 26.00
C SER A 42 -1.92 27.78 24.76
N SER A 43 -2.02 26.80 23.86
CA SER A 43 -2.93 26.87 22.70
C SER A 43 -4.39 27.06 23.12
N LYS A 44 -4.82 26.38 24.19
CA LYS A 44 -6.16 26.55 24.75
C LYS A 44 -6.36 27.97 25.29
N SER A 45 -5.38 28.48 26.03
CA SER A 45 -5.42 29.85 26.57
C SER A 45 -5.47 30.89 25.45
N PHE A 46 -4.80 30.63 24.33
CA PHE A 46 -4.85 31.50 23.15
C PHE A 46 -6.20 31.44 22.45
N TYR A 47 -6.80 30.26 22.35
CA TYR A 47 -8.19 30.08 21.91
C TYR A 47 -9.19 30.85 22.78
N GLU A 48 -8.99 30.86 24.11
CA GLU A 48 -9.85 31.59 25.05
C GLU A 48 -9.78 33.13 24.88
N LEU A 49 -8.80 33.68 24.16
CA LEU A 49 -8.74 35.11 23.80
C LEU A 49 -9.76 35.51 22.73
N GLN A 50 -10.35 34.54 22.01
CA GLN A 50 -11.35 34.79 20.97
C GLN A 50 -10.86 35.83 19.94
N GLY A 51 -11.63 36.89 19.68
CA GLY A 51 -11.28 37.93 18.70
C GLY A 51 -9.98 38.67 19.01
N GLU A 52 -9.56 38.75 20.29
CA GLU A 52 -8.29 39.38 20.68
C GLU A 52 -7.07 38.53 20.29
N ALA A 53 -7.26 37.25 19.93
CA ALA A 53 -6.18 36.36 19.54
C ALA A 53 -5.40 36.88 18.31
N PHE A 54 -6.09 37.51 17.36
CA PHE A 54 -5.47 38.06 16.15
C PHE A 54 -4.49 39.19 16.48
N ASP A 55 -4.86 40.08 17.39
CA ASP A 55 -4.03 41.22 17.81
C ASP A 55 -2.84 40.78 18.67
N GLN A 56 -2.90 39.58 19.27
CA GLN A 56 -1.84 39.02 20.12
C GLN A 56 -0.97 37.98 19.41
N ALA A 57 -1.26 37.64 18.15
CA ALA A 57 -0.63 36.52 17.45
C ALA A 57 0.90 36.67 17.34
N GLU A 58 1.37 37.84 16.92
CA GLU A 58 2.81 38.15 16.81
C GLU A 58 3.51 38.08 18.18
N LEU A 59 2.88 38.64 19.21
CA LEU A 59 3.42 38.62 20.57
C LEU A 59 3.57 37.19 21.10
N VAL A 60 2.56 36.35 20.84
CA VAL A 60 2.57 34.93 21.20
C VAL A 60 3.62 34.19 20.41
N GLN A 61 3.75 34.44 19.10
CA GLN A 61 4.76 33.80 18.26
C GLN A 61 6.18 34.09 18.73
N HIS A 62 6.48 35.36 19.01
CA HIS A 62 7.75 35.77 19.64
C HIS A 62 7.96 35.09 21.00
N GLY A 63 6.89 34.94 21.77
CA GLY A 63 6.90 34.20 23.03
C GLY A 63 7.28 32.73 22.87
N LEU A 64 6.68 32.03 21.90
CA LEU A 64 6.97 30.63 21.59
C LEU A 64 8.43 30.42 21.15
N HIS A 65 8.97 31.33 20.35
CA HIS A 65 10.38 31.29 19.97
C HIS A 65 11.30 31.50 21.17
N MET A 66 11.02 32.52 21.99
CA MET A 66 11.82 32.85 23.17
C MET A 66 11.82 31.71 24.20
N ILE A 67 10.69 31.05 24.46
CA ILE A 67 10.65 29.91 25.39
C ILE A 67 11.40 28.70 24.85
N ASN A 68 11.40 28.47 23.53
CA ASN A 68 12.21 27.41 22.92
C ASN A 68 13.70 27.68 23.19
N CYS A 69 14.17 28.89 22.87
CA CYS A 69 15.53 29.30 23.15
C CYS A 69 15.87 29.18 24.65
N THR A 70 14.95 29.58 25.53
CA THR A 70 15.14 29.50 26.98
C THR A 70 15.23 28.05 27.46
N MET A 71 14.43 27.14 26.90
CA MET A 71 14.50 25.71 27.22
C MET A 71 15.88 25.13 26.91
N TYR A 72 16.42 25.42 25.72
CA TYR A 72 17.76 24.96 25.33
C TYR A 72 18.87 25.61 26.15
N GLN A 73 18.71 26.87 26.55
CA GLN A 73 19.67 27.54 27.44
C GLN A 73 19.68 26.93 28.85
N PHE A 74 18.51 26.62 29.42
CA PHE A 74 18.42 26.09 30.77
C PHE A 74 18.71 24.59 30.84
N PHE A 75 18.42 23.87 29.76
CA PHE A 75 18.53 22.41 29.65
C PHE A 75 19.20 21.99 28.33
N PRO A 76 20.52 22.19 28.17
CA PRO A 76 21.22 21.92 26.91
C PRO A 76 21.13 20.46 26.45
N SER A 77 20.96 19.51 27.38
CA SER A 77 20.80 18.08 27.08
C SER A 77 19.57 17.75 26.23
N VAL A 78 18.59 18.65 26.11
CA VAL A 78 17.43 18.48 25.21
C VAL A 78 17.86 18.35 23.75
N VAL A 79 19.03 18.88 23.36
CA VAL A 79 19.57 18.72 22.00
C VAL A 79 19.79 17.27 21.60
N GLN A 80 19.95 16.36 22.57
CA GLN A 80 20.07 14.92 22.32
C GLN A 80 18.74 14.26 21.92
N ILE A 81 17.61 14.94 22.17
CA ILE A 81 16.28 14.48 21.77
C ILE A 81 15.97 15.00 20.38
N ARG A 82 16.16 16.32 20.17
CA ARG A 82 15.83 17.01 18.94
C ARG A 82 16.60 18.33 18.87
N SER A 83 16.94 18.82 17.68
CA SER A 83 17.62 20.12 17.53
C SER A 83 16.69 21.30 17.86
N LEU A 84 17.27 22.48 18.05
CA LEU A 84 16.52 23.70 18.40
C LEU A 84 15.50 24.07 17.31
N ASP A 85 15.91 23.96 16.04
CA ASP A 85 15.08 24.29 14.89
C ASP A 85 13.95 23.28 14.70
N GLU A 86 14.25 21.98 14.79
CA GLU A 86 13.24 20.92 14.71
C GLU A 86 12.21 21.02 15.85
N THR A 87 12.65 21.39 17.06
CA THR A 87 11.74 21.62 18.19
C THR A 87 10.88 22.86 17.97
N TYR A 88 11.43 23.93 17.37
CA TYR A 88 10.66 25.11 17.02
C TYR A 88 9.58 24.80 15.98
N LEU A 89 9.90 24.00 14.97
CA LEU A 89 8.92 23.53 13.98
C LEU A 89 7.80 22.73 14.66
N GLU A 90 8.15 21.84 15.59
CA GLU A 90 7.16 21.05 16.33
C GLU A 90 6.29 21.89 17.25
N ILE A 91 6.86 22.92 17.90
CA ILE A 91 6.11 23.89 18.70
C ILE A 91 5.03 24.55 17.84
N ASN A 92 5.41 25.07 16.69
CA ASN A 92 4.49 25.77 15.80
C ASN A 92 3.41 24.83 15.26
N LYS A 93 3.80 23.63 14.83
CA LYS A 93 2.88 22.58 14.37
C LYS A 93 1.82 22.25 15.42
N ASN A 94 2.24 21.95 16.65
CA ASN A 94 1.31 21.55 17.71
C ASN A 94 0.50 22.73 18.25
N PHE A 95 1.12 23.90 18.41
CA PHE A 95 0.45 25.05 19.00
C PHE A 95 -0.70 25.54 18.10
N TRP A 96 -0.38 25.83 16.83
CA TRP A 96 -1.33 26.34 15.85
C TRP A 96 -2.33 25.26 15.45
N GLY A 97 -1.87 24.02 15.27
CA GLY A 97 -2.75 22.89 14.93
C GLY A 97 -3.83 22.64 15.98
N TYR A 98 -3.48 22.65 17.26
CA TYR A 98 -4.46 22.48 18.33
C TYR A 98 -5.38 23.70 18.47
N TYR A 99 -4.87 24.92 18.28
CA TYR A 99 -5.70 26.13 18.25
C TYR A 99 -6.76 26.08 17.13
N PHE A 100 -6.38 25.67 15.91
CA PHE A 100 -7.35 25.53 14.81
C PHE A 100 -8.36 24.42 15.08
N TYR A 101 -7.92 23.30 15.66
CA TYR A 101 -8.82 22.20 16.03
C TYR A 101 -9.90 22.65 17.02
N LEU A 102 -9.53 23.42 18.05
CA LEU A 102 -10.50 23.98 19.02
C LEU A 102 -11.54 24.87 18.35
N ASN A 103 -11.13 25.74 17.41
CA ASN A 103 -12.06 26.55 16.62
C ASN A 103 -12.93 25.68 15.68
N GLY A 104 -12.39 24.59 15.15
CA GLY A 104 -13.15 23.61 14.36
C GLY A 104 -14.26 22.92 15.15
N ILE A 105 -14.05 22.65 16.45
CA ILE A 105 -15.09 22.08 17.33
C ILE A 105 -16.29 23.03 17.39
N ASP A 106 -16.05 24.34 17.52
CA ASP A 106 -17.13 25.32 17.56
C ASP A 106 -17.77 25.52 16.20
N GLY A 107 -16.97 25.58 15.13
CA GLY A 107 -17.48 25.68 13.76
C GLY A 107 -18.39 24.51 13.38
N ALA A 108 -18.02 23.28 13.76
CA ALA A 108 -18.84 22.09 13.53
C ALA A 108 -20.13 22.09 14.36
N LYS A 109 -20.12 22.63 15.58
CA LYS A 109 -21.34 22.78 16.41
C LYS A 109 -22.29 23.85 15.88
N GLN A 110 -21.75 24.89 15.25
CA GLN A 110 -22.53 26.02 14.72
C GLN A 110 -23.06 25.76 13.30
N ALA A 111 -22.57 24.74 12.61
CA ALA A 111 -23.05 24.37 11.29
C ALA A 111 -24.52 23.90 11.35
N ALA A 112 -25.34 24.38 10.40
CA ALA A 112 -26.75 24.02 10.31
C ALA A 112 -26.91 22.50 10.15
N ALA A 113 -28.00 21.93 10.71
CA ALA A 113 -28.26 20.48 10.69
C ALA A 113 -28.23 19.86 9.27
N GLU A 114 -28.44 20.66 8.23
CA GLU A 114 -28.42 20.25 6.82
C GLU A 114 -27.01 20.16 6.21
N LYS A 115 -25.98 20.73 6.86
CA LYS A 115 -24.56 20.59 6.50
C LYS A 115 -23.77 20.13 7.72
N GLN A 116 -23.81 18.82 8.00
CA GLN A 116 -22.88 18.22 8.95
C GLN A 116 -21.46 18.30 8.38
N ILE A 117 -20.70 19.30 8.82
CA ILE A 117 -19.25 19.38 8.58
C ILE A 117 -18.53 18.76 9.77
N SER A 118 -17.46 18.00 9.51
CA SER A 118 -16.63 17.46 10.57
C SER A 118 -15.87 18.57 11.31
N VAL A 119 -15.43 18.27 12.55
CA VAL A 119 -14.55 19.15 13.33
C VAL A 119 -13.29 19.50 12.54
N TRP A 120 -12.76 18.55 11.78
CA TRP A 120 -11.55 18.71 10.98
C TRP A 120 -11.76 19.60 9.76
N GLU A 121 -12.87 19.43 9.03
CA GLU A 121 -13.24 20.32 7.93
C GLU A 121 -13.50 21.75 8.42
N ALA A 122 -14.19 21.90 9.55
CA ALA A 122 -14.41 23.19 10.19
C ALA A 122 -13.09 23.84 10.63
N ALA A 123 -12.15 23.07 11.17
CA ALA A 123 -10.82 23.56 11.56
C ALA A 123 -10.01 24.02 10.34
N LYS A 124 -10.04 23.27 9.23
CA LYS A 124 -9.37 23.65 7.97
C LYS A 124 -9.97 24.92 7.38
N PHE A 125 -11.30 25.02 7.36
CA PHE A 125 -11.99 26.22 6.92
C PHE A 125 -11.59 27.44 7.75
N PHE A 126 -11.60 27.31 9.09
CA PHE A 126 -11.15 28.36 9.99
C PHE A 126 -9.69 28.80 9.72
N ALA A 127 -8.78 27.84 9.57
CA ALA A 127 -7.38 28.12 9.26
C ALA A 127 -7.22 28.87 7.92
N ASN A 128 -7.94 28.44 6.87
CA ASN A 128 -7.90 29.07 5.55
C ASN A 128 -8.48 30.49 5.54
N GLU A 129 -9.66 30.69 6.12
CA GLU A 129 -10.39 31.96 6.08
C GLU A 129 -9.71 33.07 6.89
N TYR A 130 -9.29 32.75 8.11
CA TYR A 130 -8.89 33.76 9.07
C TYR A 130 -7.39 34.05 9.09
N TRP A 131 -6.57 33.14 8.56
CA TRP A 131 -5.11 33.30 8.58
C TRP A 131 -4.48 33.42 7.18
N LYS A 132 -5.28 33.33 6.12
CA LYS A 132 -4.97 33.62 4.69
C LYS A 132 -3.53 33.28 4.29
N PHE A 133 -3.32 32.02 3.92
CA PHE A 133 -2.07 31.54 3.32
C PHE A 133 -1.67 32.44 2.14
N GLY A 134 -0.53 33.14 2.23
CA GLY A 134 0.02 33.93 1.11
C GLY A 134 0.22 35.44 1.34
N GLN A 135 -0.19 36.05 2.46
CA GLN A 135 -0.15 37.52 2.61
C GLN A 135 0.41 38.11 3.93
N SER A 136 1.00 37.33 4.85
CA SER A 136 1.52 37.84 6.14
C SER A 136 2.87 37.24 6.57
N GLU A 137 3.57 37.93 7.48
CA GLU A 137 4.95 37.65 7.94
C GLU A 137 5.16 36.29 8.67
N PHE A 138 4.10 35.51 8.93
CA PHE A 138 4.13 34.28 9.73
C PHE A 138 3.75 32.99 8.95
N MET A 139 3.78 33.05 7.61
CA MET A 139 3.23 32.01 6.73
C MET A 139 3.74 30.59 7.02
N GLU A 140 5.06 30.39 7.15
CA GLU A 140 5.64 29.06 7.36
C GLU A 140 5.22 28.45 8.70
N THR A 141 5.07 29.29 9.73
CA THR A 141 4.75 28.86 11.09
C THR A 141 3.30 28.41 11.23
N ILE A 142 2.38 29.17 10.64
CA ILE A 142 0.94 28.89 10.65
C ILE A 142 0.62 27.71 9.71
N ALA A 143 1.34 27.58 8.59
CA ALA A 143 1.24 26.43 7.69
C ALA A 143 1.55 25.09 8.37
N LEU A 144 2.47 25.08 9.35
CA LEU A 144 2.72 23.89 10.18
C LEU A 144 1.49 23.47 10.98
N GLY A 145 0.70 24.44 11.48
CA GLY A 145 -0.56 24.17 12.17
C GLY A 145 -1.61 23.55 11.23
N TYR A 146 -1.66 23.99 9.98
CA TYR A 146 -2.54 23.38 8.98
C TYR A 146 -2.08 21.95 8.63
N GLN A 147 -0.77 21.73 8.51
CA GLN A 147 -0.20 20.38 8.34
C GLN A 147 -0.60 19.45 9.50
N TYR A 148 -0.62 19.93 10.74
CA TYR A 148 -1.13 19.16 11.88
C TYR A 148 -2.59 18.74 11.68
N LEU A 149 -3.46 19.61 11.17
CA LEU A 149 -4.85 19.26 10.90
C LEU A 149 -4.95 18.14 9.87
N LEU A 150 -4.22 18.24 8.76
CA LEU A 150 -4.21 17.21 7.71
C LEU A 150 -3.74 15.85 8.26
N GLU A 151 -2.69 15.85 9.09
CA GLU A 151 -2.15 14.63 9.68
C GLU A 151 -3.06 14.00 10.74
N ASN A 152 -3.81 14.80 11.51
CA ASN A 152 -4.66 14.29 12.58
C ASN A 152 -6.09 13.99 12.12
N GLU A 153 -6.62 14.72 11.12
CA GLU A 153 -7.83 14.33 10.39
C GLU A 153 -7.65 12.94 9.76
N ALA A 154 -6.50 12.69 9.13
CA ALA A 154 -6.14 11.37 8.63
C ALA A 154 -5.96 10.31 9.73
N LYS A 155 -5.78 10.69 11.01
CA LYS A 155 -5.70 9.74 12.14
C LYS A 155 -7.05 9.48 12.79
N GLU A 156 -7.93 10.48 12.88
CA GLU A 156 -9.27 10.34 13.47
C GLU A 156 -10.34 9.87 12.46
N GLY A 157 -10.19 10.22 11.18
CA GLY A 157 -11.08 9.78 10.09
C GLY A 157 -10.78 8.37 9.57
N VAL A 158 -9.58 7.86 9.80
CA VAL A 158 -9.18 6.52 9.33
C VAL A 158 -9.38 5.52 10.46
N LYS A 159 -10.60 4.98 10.57
CA LYS A 159 -10.91 3.87 11.49
C LYS A 159 -10.13 2.59 11.18
N ASP A 160 -9.52 2.48 10.00
CA ASP A 160 -8.87 1.26 9.52
C ASP A 160 -7.52 1.57 8.83
N LYS A 161 -6.51 1.97 9.59
CA LYS A 161 -5.14 1.97 9.04
C LYS A 161 -4.78 0.54 8.66
N ILE A 162 -4.24 0.38 7.45
CA ILE A 162 -3.77 -0.91 7.00
C ILE A 162 -2.56 -1.30 7.84
N ARG A 163 -2.55 -2.54 8.36
CA ARG A 163 -1.34 -3.12 8.94
C ARG A 163 -0.37 -3.39 7.80
N PHE A 164 0.45 -2.41 7.44
CA PHE A 164 1.35 -2.50 6.29
C PHE A 164 2.29 -3.71 6.40
N ASP A 165 2.70 -4.09 7.61
CA ASP A 165 3.53 -5.28 7.88
C ASP A 165 2.86 -6.61 7.47
N ALA A 166 1.52 -6.63 7.29
CA ALA A 166 0.83 -7.80 6.77
C ALA A 166 1.22 -8.16 5.32
N ILE A 167 1.77 -7.19 4.56
CA ILE A 167 2.28 -7.42 3.20
C ILE A 167 3.59 -8.23 3.24
N PRO A 168 4.66 -7.78 3.94
CA PRO A 168 5.82 -8.61 4.22
C PRO A 168 5.48 -9.98 4.80
N GLU A 169 4.64 -10.04 5.84
CA GLU A 169 4.23 -11.31 6.46
C GLU A 169 3.59 -12.27 5.45
N LEU A 170 2.76 -11.77 4.53
CA LEU A 170 2.15 -12.59 3.48
C LEU A 170 3.21 -13.16 2.54
N LEU A 171 4.12 -12.31 2.04
CA LEU A 171 5.14 -12.74 1.10
C LEU A 171 6.14 -13.72 1.74
N GLU A 172 6.50 -13.52 3.01
CA GLU A 172 7.32 -14.45 3.79
C GLU A 172 6.68 -15.85 3.90
N ARG A 173 5.35 -15.94 4.02
CA ARG A 173 4.65 -17.24 4.04
C ARG A 173 4.91 -18.08 2.78
N PHE A 174 5.25 -17.45 1.67
CA PHE A 174 5.56 -18.10 0.39
C PHE A 174 7.08 -18.18 0.11
N ASN A 175 7.92 -17.91 1.11
CA ASN A 175 9.38 -17.94 1.02
C ASN A 175 9.99 -16.96 0.00
N TYR A 176 9.32 -15.84 -0.30
CA TYR A 176 9.98 -14.77 -1.05
C TYR A 176 11.13 -14.19 -0.22
N SER A 177 12.24 -13.86 -0.87
CA SER A 177 13.40 -13.29 -0.19
C SER A 177 13.12 -11.88 0.31
N ASN A 178 13.87 -11.45 1.33
CA ASN A 178 13.78 -10.08 1.85
C ASN A 178 13.96 -9.01 0.75
N LYS A 179 14.85 -9.26 -0.22
CA LYS A 179 14.98 -8.39 -1.41
C LYS A 179 13.67 -8.29 -2.17
N VAL A 180 13.05 -9.41 -2.53
CA VAL A 180 11.75 -9.39 -3.25
C VAL A 180 10.69 -8.64 -2.44
N ILE A 181 10.64 -8.84 -1.13
CA ILE A 181 9.68 -8.15 -0.25
C ILE A 181 9.90 -6.63 -0.25
N LEU A 182 11.14 -6.17 -0.05
CA LEU A 182 11.48 -4.75 -0.08
C LEU A 182 11.20 -4.14 -1.45
N GLY A 183 11.62 -4.81 -2.53
CA GLY A 183 11.34 -4.36 -3.89
C GLY A 183 9.85 -4.25 -4.18
N TYR A 184 9.04 -5.17 -3.66
CA TYR A 184 7.58 -5.09 -3.78
C TYR A 184 6.99 -3.93 -2.98
N CYS A 185 7.49 -3.65 -1.77
CA CYS A 185 7.06 -2.49 -1.01
C CYS A 185 7.38 -1.18 -1.74
N TYR A 186 8.55 -1.09 -2.39
CA TYR A 186 8.90 0.05 -3.25
C TYR A 186 7.94 0.18 -4.44
N PHE A 187 7.64 -0.93 -5.11
CA PHE A 187 6.68 -0.97 -6.21
C PHE A 187 5.26 -0.53 -5.80
N LEU A 188 4.79 -0.93 -4.61
CA LEU A 188 3.53 -0.45 -4.05
C LEU A 188 3.54 1.06 -3.83
N GLY A 189 4.66 1.61 -3.36
CA GLY A 189 4.84 3.06 -3.24
C GLY A 189 4.78 3.77 -4.59
N LEU A 190 5.49 3.23 -5.60
CA LEU A 190 5.50 3.78 -6.96
C LEU A 190 4.11 3.85 -7.59
N SER A 191 3.26 2.87 -7.30
CA SER A 191 1.91 2.74 -7.85
C SER A 191 0.81 3.27 -6.93
N ALA A 192 1.16 3.82 -5.76
CA ALA A 192 0.20 4.21 -4.73
C ALA A 192 -0.73 5.34 -5.21
N GLN A 193 -0.19 6.32 -5.94
CA GLN A 193 -0.97 7.47 -6.43
C GLN A 193 -1.66 7.19 -7.77
N SER A 194 -1.40 6.05 -8.40
CA SER A 194 -2.06 5.67 -9.65
C SER A 194 -3.52 5.29 -9.36
N GLY A 195 -4.44 5.87 -10.11
CA GLY A 195 -5.86 5.51 -10.05
C GLY A 195 -6.06 4.05 -10.48
N LYS A 196 -6.78 3.29 -9.67
CA LYS A 196 -7.14 1.91 -10.00
C LYS A 196 -8.43 1.88 -10.82
N LYS A 197 -8.69 0.78 -11.52
CA LYS A 197 -9.91 0.63 -12.33
C LYS A 197 -11.15 0.86 -11.46
N GLY A 198 -11.94 1.88 -11.80
CA GLY A 198 -13.16 2.25 -11.10
C GLY A 198 -12.97 3.12 -9.86
N GLU A 199 -11.74 3.56 -9.54
CA GLU A 199 -11.50 4.56 -8.51
C GLU A 199 -11.64 5.98 -9.08
N GLU A 200 -12.33 6.84 -8.33
CA GLU A 200 -12.31 8.29 -8.50
C GLU A 200 -11.22 8.92 -7.61
N ILE A 201 -11.01 10.22 -7.73
CA ILE A 201 -9.98 10.95 -6.97
C ILE A 201 -10.16 10.79 -5.46
N GLU A 202 -11.39 10.83 -4.99
CA GLU A 202 -11.75 10.63 -3.58
C GLU A 202 -11.36 9.24 -3.07
N ASP A 203 -11.52 8.20 -3.90
CA ASP A 203 -11.15 6.83 -3.54
C ASP A 203 -9.63 6.67 -3.41
N ILE A 204 -8.88 7.32 -4.32
CA ILE A 204 -7.42 7.36 -4.26
C ILE A 204 -6.98 8.02 -2.95
N HIS A 205 -7.56 9.17 -2.59
CA HIS A 205 -7.25 9.85 -1.33
C HIS A 205 -7.60 9.01 -0.10
N ALA A 206 -8.77 8.37 -0.09
CA ALA A 206 -9.19 7.50 1.00
C ALA A 206 -8.27 6.27 1.16
N ARG A 207 -7.80 5.70 0.06
CA ARG A 207 -6.80 4.61 0.05
C ARG A 207 -5.44 5.09 0.56
N LEU A 208 -4.94 6.21 0.06
CA LEU A 208 -3.65 6.78 0.48
C LEU A 208 -3.64 7.14 1.97
N ALA A 209 -4.76 7.62 2.52
CA ALA A 209 -4.87 7.94 3.96
C ALA A 209 -4.70 6.72 4.88
N ARG A 210 -4.97 5.50 4.37
CA ARG A 210 -4.81 4.23 5.10
C ARG A 210 -3.38 3.67 5.06
N LEU A 211 -2.55 4.13 4.13
CA LEU A 211 -1.17 3.68 3.92
C LEU A 211 -0.18 4.49 4.78
N PRO A 212 1.10 4.06 4.87
CA PRO A 212 2.13 4.84 5.54
C PRO A 212 2.21 6.27 4.99
N TYR A 213 2.13 7.26 5.86
CA TYR A 213 2.20 8.67 5.48
C TYR A 213 3.61 9.07 5.05
N VAL A 214 3.70 9.90 4.01
CA VAL A 214 4.95 10.44 3.46
C VAL A 214 4.79 11.95 3.27
N ASP A 215 5.65 12.73 3.91
CA ASP A 215 5.83 14.16 3.59
C ASP A 215 6.92 14.29 2.54
N ILE A 216 6.53 14.24 1.26
CA ILE A 216 7.47 14.20 0.12
C ILE A 216 8.44 15.38 0.16
N ASN A 217 7.98 16.58 0.54
CA ASN A 217 8.82 17.79 0.55
C ASN A 217 9.93 17.74 1.61
N ARG A 218 9.77 16.92 2.65
CA ARG A 218 10.76 16.78 3.73
C ARG A 218 11.56 15.50 3.66
N GLU A 219 10.92 14.41 3.25
CA GLU A 219 11.52 13.07 3.32
C GLU A 219 12.25 12.68 2.02
N TYR A 220 12.03 13.34 0.88
CA TYR A 220 12.59 12.86 -0.40
C TYR A 220 14.13 12.74 -0.39
N GLU A 221 14.85 13.73 0.14
CA GLU A 221 16.32 13.73 0.15
C GLU A 221 16.88 12.60 1.02
N GLU A 222 16.28 12.38 2.20
CA GLU A 222 16.67 11.29 3.10
C GLU A 222 16.37 9.91 2.50
N LEU A 223 15.25 9.78 1.79
CA LEU A 223 14.75 8.52 1.24
C LEU A 223 15.38 8.11 -0.08
N LEU A 224 15.71 9.08 -0.95
CA LEU A 224 16.24 8.83 -2.30
C LEU A 224 17.73 9.14 -2.42
N GLY A 225 18.24 10.14 -1.71
CA GLY A 225 19.64 10.56 -1.78
C GLY A 225 20.66 9.43 -1.57
N PRO A 226 20.42 8.45 -0.69
CA PRO A 226 21.34 7.31 -0.51
C PRO A 226 21.33 6.26 -1.63
N LEU A 227 20.43 6.34 -2.60
CA LEU A 227 20.14 5.29 -3.59
C LEU A 227 20.69 5.62 -4.98
N GLN A 228 20.83 4.58 -5.81
CA GLN A 228 21.23 4.73 -7.22
C GLN A 228 19.98 4.85 -8.09
N ASP A 229 19.51 6.09 -8.24
CA ASP A 229 18.24 6.41 -8.92
C ASP A 229 18.18 5.87 -10.35
N PHE A 230 19.27 6.01 -11.12
CA PHE A 230 19.38 5.47 -12.48
C PHE A 230 19.11 3.95 -12.58
N SER A 231 19.54 3.18 -11.57
CA SER A 231 19.29 1.74 -11.55
C SER A 231 17.81 1.44 -11.27
N LEU A 232 17.16 2.18 -10.36
CA LEU A 232 15.72 2.03 -10.12
C LEU A 232 14.89 2.44 -11.35
N HIS A 233 15.36 3.44 -12.10
CA HIS A 233 14.72 3.93 -13.31
C HIS A 233 14.75 2.87 -14.42
N THR A 234 15.94 2.34 -14.73
CA THR A 234 16.12 1.33 -15.77
C THR A 234 15.36 0.04 -15.48
N ILE A 235 15.30 -0.40 -14.21
CA ILE A 235 14.51 -1.57 -13.81
C ILE A 235 13.03 -1.34 -14.06
N PHE A 236 12.49 -0.19 -13.64
CA PHE A 236 11.07 0.12 -13.81
C PHE A 236 10.69 0.22 -15.30
N ASP A 237 11.54 0.87 -16.09
CA ASP A 237 11.30 1.04 -17.52
C ASP A 237 11.29 -0.29 -18.27
N GLU A 238 12.25 -1.16 -17.97
CA GLU A 238 12.30 -2.51 -18.55
C GLU A 238 11.11 -3.35 -18.08
N LEU A 239 10.68 -3.22 -16.82
CA LEU A 239 9.51 -3.92 -16.31
C LEU A 239 8.23 -3.52 -17.07
N VAL A 240 8.01 -2.23 -17.31
CA VAL A 240 6.86 -1.75 -18.11
C VAL A 240 6.93 -2.31 -19.53
N TRP A 241 8.12 -2.27 -20.14
CA TRP A 241 8.32 -2.79 -21.49
C TRP A 241 8.05 -4.30 -21.59
N ARG A 242 8.53 -5.10 -20.63
CA ARG A 242 8.34 -6.57 -20.61
C ARG A 242 6.88 -6.97 -20.45
N PHE A 243 6.09 -6.16 -19.78
CA PHE A 243 4.64 -6.37 -19.68
C PHE A 243 3.87 -5.84 -20.90
N ASN A 244 4.54 -5.44 -21.98
CA ASN A 244 3.97 -4.86 -23.19
C ASN A 244 3.23 -3.53 -22.95
N GLY A 245 3.70 -2.72 -22.00
CA GLY A 245 3.16 -1.39 -21.71
C GLY A 245 3.30 -0.44 -22.90
N LYS A 246 2.17 0.00 -23.47
CA LYS A 246 2.12 0.99 -24.56
C LYS A 246 1.80 2.35 -23.97
N ILE A 247 2.83 3.02 -23.46
CA ILE A 247 2.70 4.33 -22.80
C ILE A 247 3.45 5.36 -23.62
N GLU A 248 2.73 6.37 -24.10
CA GLU A 248 3.32 7.53 -24.76
C GLU A 248 4.03 8.39 -23.70
N VAL A 249 5.32 8.65 -23.95
CA VAL A 249 6.15 9.46 -23.07
C VAL A 249 6.22 10.88 -23.59
N ARG A 250 6.12 11.86 -22.70
CA ARG A 250 6.33 13.27 -23.01
C ARG A 250 7.79 13.53 -23.35
N GLU A 251 8.00 14.12 -24.52
CA GLU A 251 9.30 14.68 -24.89
C GLU A 251 9.45 16.10 -24.34
N ILE A 252 10.60 16.39 -23.73
CA ILE A 252 10.99 17.67 -23.17
C ILE A 252 12.07 18.26 -24.07
N GLN A 253 11.78 19.42 -24.67
CA GLN A 253 12.76 20.14 -25.49
C GLN A 253 13.86 20.74 -24.60
N ILE A 254 15.14 20.46 -24.91
CA ILE A 254 16.25 21.12 -24.23
C ILE A 254 16.37 22.55 -24.77
N PRO A 255 16.38 23.59 -23.90
CA PRO A 255 16.60 24.96 -24.34
C PRO A 255 17.89 25.09 -25.16
N ASN A 256 17.80 25.73 -26.33
CA ASN A 256 18.94 25.94 -27.24
C ASN A 256 19.55 24.66 -27.84
N SER A 257 18.80 23.55 -27.88
CA SER A 257 19.19 22.33 -28.59
C SER A 257 18.04 21.85 -29.46
N GLU A 258 18.34 21.18 -30.58
CA GLU A 258 17.34 20.42 -31.36
C GLU A 258 16.99 19.08 -30.71
N ARG A 259 17.70 18.68 -29.63
CA ARG A 259 17.48 17.42 -28.93
C ARG A 259 16.31 17.51 -27.94
N THR A 260 15.52 16.44 -27.88
CA THR A 260 14.54 16.17 -26.84
C THR A 260 15.06 15.13 -25.86
N VAL A 261 14.58 15.19 -24.62
CA VAL A 261 14.80 14.17 -23.59
C VAL A 261 13.47 13.74 -23.00
N SER A 262 13.43 12.54 -22.43
CA SER A 262 12.25 12.00 -21.78
C SER A 262 12.62 11.44 -20.41
N GLU A 263 11.71 11.53 -19.46
CA GLU A 263 11.89 10.92 -18.13
C GLU A 263 11.89 9.40 -18.22
N TYR A 264 11.02 8.85 -19.07
CA TYR A 264 10.87 7.41 -19.28
C TYR A 264 11.50 6.98 -20.60
N SER A 265 12.10 5.78 -20.59
CA SER A 265 12.59 5.09 -21.78
C SER A 265 12.18 3.62 -21.70
N PHE A 266 10.91 3.33 -21.97
CA PHE A 266 10.35 1.97 -21.94
C PHE A 266 10.93 1.09 -23.06
N LYS A 267 12.02 0.38 -22.73
CA LYS A 267 12.72 -0.56 -23.62
C LYS A 267 13.39 -1.66 -22.81
N ASN A 268 13.90 -2.67 -23.50
CA ASN A 268 14.82 -3.62 -22.89
C ASN A 268 16.17 -2.93 -22.59
N HIS A 269 16.50 -2.77 -21.30
CA HIS A 269 17.78 -2.23 -20.85
C HIS A 269 18.80 -3.32 -20.53
N GLY A 270 18.42 -4.60 -20.61
CA GLY A 270 19.26 -5.74 -20.29
C GLY A 270 19.46 -5.97 -18.79
N VAL A 271 18.67 -5.33 -17.91
CA VAL A 271 18.89 -5.36 -16.45
C VAL A 271 18.11 -6.47 -15.74
N LEU A 272 16.94 -6.86 -16.27
CA LEU A 272 16.18 -8.02 -15.78
C LEU A 272 16.60 -9.28 -16.53
N PHE A 273 16.51 -9.23 -17.86
CA PHE A 273 16.99 -10.28 -18.77
C PHE A 273 17.72 -9.67 -19.95
N THR A 274 18.66 -10.40 -20.53
CA THR A 274 19.38 -9.92 -21.73
C THR A 274 18.62 -10.17 -23.02
N ASP A 275 17.58 -11.01 -22.99
CA ASP A 275 16.72 -11.30 -24.13
C ASP A 275 15.46 -10.42 -24.15
N ASP A 276 14.78 -10.44 -25.29
CA ASP A 276 13.57 -9.65 -25.56
C ASP A 276 12.28 -10.36 -25.11
N ARG A 277 12.36 -11.27 -24.12
CA ARG A 277 11.15 -11.96 -23.63
C ARG A 277 10.18 -10.97 -23.00
N THR A 278 8.91 -11.12 -23.33
CA THR A 278 7.80 -10.37 -22.75
C THR A 278 6.81 -11.33 -22.08
N VAL A 279 5.92 -10.80 -21.25
CA VAL A 279 4.90 -11.59 -20.55
C VAL A 279 3.87 -12.11 -21.55
N ASN A 280 3.81 -13.43 -21.71
CA ASN A 280 2.79 -14.12 -22.52
C ASN A 280 1.93 -15.07 -21.66
N THR A 281 2.49 -15.58 -20.56
CA THR A 281 1.82 -16.48 -19.63
C THR A 281 1.81 -15.94 -18.20
N LEU A 282 1.04 -16.58 -17.33
CA LEU A 282 1.01 -16.23 -15.90
C LEU A 282 2.38 -16.47 -15.24
N ASN A 283 3.06 -17.56 -15.61
CA ASN A 283 4.40 -17.85 -15.08
C ASN A 283 5.46 -16.86 -15.59
N ASP A 284 5.36 -16.36 -16.83
CA ASP A 284 6.25 -15.28 -17.30
C ASP A 284 6.09 -14.03 -16.44
N SER A 285 4.84 -13.69 -16.07
CA SER A 285 4.56 -12.57 -15.17
C SER A 285 5.24 -12.81 -13.81
N GLU A 286 5.07 -13.99 -13.22
CA GLU A 286 5.70 -14.36 -11.95
C GLU A 286 7.23 -14.24 -12.00
N GLU A 287 7.87 -14.80 -13.03
CA GLU A 287 9.32 -14.80 -13.20
C GLU A 287 9.87 -13.37 -13.38
N ILE A 288 9.30 -12.63 -14.32
CA ILE A 288 9.76 -11.28 -14.67
C ILE A 288 9.53 -10.33 -13.50
N PHE A 289 8.36 -10.39 -12.87
CA PHE A 289 8.02 -9.50 -11.77
C PHE A 289 8.87 -9.80 -10.53
N THR A 290 9.02 -11.08 -10.16
CA THR A 290 9.89 -11.48 -9.04
C THR A 290 11.33 -11.03 -9.28
N LYS A 291 11.83 -11.14 -10.52
CA LYS A 291 13.17 -10.68 -10.85
C LYS A 291 13.32 -9.17 -10.68
N ALA A 292 12.34 -8.40 -11.12
CA ALA A 292 12.33 -6.95 -10.93
C ALA A 292 12.30 -6.56 -9.45
N MET A 293 11.45 -7.21 -8.64
CA MET A 293 11.38 -6.97 -7.21
C MET A 293 12.70 -7.31 -6.51
N GLU A 294 13.34 -8.42 -6.88
CA GLU A 294 14.68 -8.78 -6.36
C GLU A 294 15.72 -7.68 -6.68
N ARG A 295 15.71 -7.15 -7.90
CA ARG A 295 16.63 -6.10 -8.35
C ARG A 295 16.40 -4.77 -7.62
N PHE A 296 15.14 -4.36 -7.46
CA PHE A 296 14.79 -3.20 -6.64
C PHE A 296 15.25 -3.39 -5.19
N GLY A 297 14.87 -4.52 -4.60
CA GLY A 297 15.13 -4.90 -3.23
C GLY A 297 16.58 -4.87 -2.81
N HIS A 298 17.48 -5.20 -3.73
CA HIS A 298 18.91 -5.28 -3.43
C HIS A 298 19.46 -3.95 -2.89
N GLN A 299 19.08 -2.81 -3.48
CA GLN A 299 19.54 -1.51 -3.00
C GLN A 299 18.99 -1.19 -1.60
N PHE A 300 17.71 -1.47 -1.36
CA PHE A 300 17.06 -1.21 -0.08
C PHE A 300 17.64 -2.05 1.05
N GLU A 301 17.93 -3.33 0.77
CA GLU A 301 18.58 -4.22 1.71
C GLU A 301 20.00 -3.75 2.07
N GLU A 302 20.80 -3.36 1.08
CA GLU A 302 22.16 -2.82 1.31
C GLU A 302 22.15 -1.56 2.21
N LYS A 303 21.13 -0.71 2.04
CA LYS A 303 20.94 0.49 2.87
C LYS A 303 20.18 0.24 4.17
N LYS A 304 19.82 -1.01 4.46
CA LYS A 304 19.08 -1.44 5.67
C LYS A 304 17.74 -0.73 5.82
N TYR A 305 17.03 -0.52 4.71
CA TYR A 305 15.69 0.04 4.77
C TYR A 305 14.71 -1.05 5.21
N ASP A 306 13.72 -0.66 6.01
CA ASP A 306 12.58 -1.51 6.31
C ASP A 306 11.48 -1.37 5.24
N ALA A 307 10.44 -2.22 5.32
CA ALA A 307 9.33 -2.24 4.38
C ALA A 307 8.60 -0.89 4.28
N THR A 308 8.39 -0.22 5.43
CA THR A 308 7.71 1.09 5.46
C THR A 308 8.55 2.15 4.79
N LYS A 309 9.83 2.28 5.16
CA LYS A 309 10.77 3.23 4.56
C LYS A 309 10.88 3.01 3.05
N THR A 310 10.95 1.75 2.63
CA THR A 310 11.03 1.37 1.21
C THR A 310 9.76 1.75 0.43
N PHE A 311 8.58 1.54 1.02
CA PHE A 311 7.32 2.04 0.46
C PHE A 311 7.33 3.57 0.31
N LYS A 312 7.74 4.30 1.35
CA LYS A 312 7.82 5.76 1.28
C LYS A 312 8.75 6.24 0.17
N THR A 313 9.89 5.58 0.00
CA THR A 313 10.82 5.87 -1.10
C THR A 313 10.14 5.70 -2.45
N GLY A 314 9.31 4.67 -2.63
CA GLY A 314 8.51 4.49 -3.85
C GLY A 314 7.55 5.65 -4.12
N VAL A 315 6.88 6.14 -3.08
CA VAL A 315 5.99 7.31 -3.19
C VAL A 315 6.76 8.57 -3.62
N CYS A 316 7.93 8.82 -3.02
CA CYS A 316 8.78 9.94 -3.39
C CYS A 316 9.27 9.83 -4.85
N ALA A 317 9.73 8.65 -5.27
CA ALA A 317 10.20 8.40 -6.63
C ALA A 317 9.08 8.66 -7.66
N ALA A 318 7.87 8.14 -7.42
CA ALA A 318 6.74 8.40 -8.30
C ALA A 318 6.38 9.89 -8.37
N ASN A 319 6.41 10.60 -7.23
CA ASN A 319 6.09 12.01 -7.22
C ASN A 319 7.08 12.85 -8.04
N ILE A 320 8.39 12.58 -7.92
CA ILE A 320 9.42 13.27 -8.71
C ILE A 320 9.20 13.02 -10.20
N ARG A 321 8.96 11.77 -10.61
CA ARG A 321 8.68 11.46 -12.03
C ARG A 321 7.41 12.13 -12.55
N ALA A 322 6.37 12.23 -11.72
CA ALA A 322 5.13 12.90 -12.09
C ALA A 322 5.33 14.41 -12.38
N GLN A 323 6.36 15.05 -11.82
CA GLN A 323 6.69 16.44 -12.15
C GLN A 323 7.18 16.60 -13.60
N ALA A 324 7.86 15.58 -14.15
CA ALA A 324 8.27 15.54 -15.55
C ALA A 324 7.14 15.07 -16.46
N ASP A 325 6.50 13.95 -16.13
CA ASP A 325 5.42 13.34 -16.91
C ASP A 325 4.38 12.63 -16.03
N ALA A 326 3.43 13.40 -15.51
CA ALA A 326 2.33 12.89 -14.68
C ALA A 326 1.48 11.82 -15.40
N LYS A 327 1.29 11.96 -16.72
CA LYS A 327 0.45 11.03 -17.50
C LYS A 327 1.13 9.67 -17.60
N ALA A 328 2.40 9.64 -18.04
CA ALA A 328 3.15 8.38 -18.12
C ALA A 328 3.32 7.74 -16.74
N THR A 329 3.57 8.54 -15.70
CA THR A 329 3.68 8.04 -14.31
C THR A 329 2.40 7.35 -13.84
N GLY A 330 1.25 8.03 -14.00
CA GLY A 330 -0.04 7.49 -13.61
C GLY A 330 -0.40 6.23 -14.39
N LEU A 331 -0.19 6.23 -15.71
CA LEU A 331 -0.44 5.06 -16.56
C LEU A 331 0.49 3.89 -16.21
N ALA A 332 1.78 4.13 -16.00
CA ALA A 332 2.74 3.07 -15.70
C ALA A 332 2.46 2.42 -14.35
N GLY A 333 2.12 3.19 -13.31
CA GLY A 333 1.78 2.64 -12.01
C GLY A 333 0.41 1.94 -11.96
N GLY A 334 -0.57 2.37 -12.78
CA GLY A 334 -1.87 1.69 -12.91
C GLY A 334 -1.86 0.47 -13.84
N PHE A 335 -0.91 0.43 -14.78
CA PHE A 335 -0.82 -0.62 -15.79
C PHE A 335 -0.69 -2.01 -15.18
N PHE A 336 0.13 -2.15 -14.14
CA PHE A 336 0.46 -3.46 -13.58
C PHE A 336 -0.68 -4.11 -12.79
N ASP A 337 -1.70 -3.38 -12.32
CA ASP A 337 -2.74 -3.98 -11.47
C ASP A 337 -3.49 -5.14 -12.13
N SER A 338 -3.59 -5.14 -13.46
CA SER A 338 -4.26 -6.20 -14.21
C SER A 338 -3.35 -7.40 -14.53
N TYR A 339 -2.05 -7.28 -14.25
CA TYR A 339 -1.04 -8.25 -14.65
C TYR A 339 -0.19 -8.76 -13.49
N LEU A 340 -0.44 -8.30 -12.26
CA LEU A 340 0.28 -8.78 -11.09
C LEU A 340 0.19 -10.31 -10.97
N PRO A 341 1.31 -10.99 -10.67
CA PRO A 341 1.26 -12.41 -10.37
C PRO A 341 0.40 -12.69 -9.14
N LEU A 342 -0.14 -13.90 -9.01
CA LEU A 342 -1.23 -14.20 -8.08
C LEU A 342 -0.93 -13.83 -6.62
N ILE A 343 0.24 -14.18 -6.10
CA ILE A 343 0.57 -13.89 -4.69
C ILE A 343 0.83 -12.39 -4.47
N PHE A 344 1.49 -11.73 -5.42
CA PHE A 344 1.65 -10.27 -5.39
C PHE A 344 0.30 -9.55 -5.53
N SER A 345 -0.64 -10.05 -6.33
CA SER A 345 -2.00 -9.52 -6.40
C SER A 345 -2.71 -9.63 -5.05
N ALA A 346 -2.58 -10.77 -4.36
CA ALA A 346 -3.12 -10.94 -3.01
C ALA A 346 -2.50 -9.96 -2.00
N ALA A 347 -1.20 -9.67 -2.12
CA ALA A 347 -0.53 -8.65 -1.31
C ALA A 347 -1.02 -7.22 -1.64
N ASN A 348 -1.26 -6.91 -2.91
CA ASN A 348 -1.82 -5.62 -3.35
C ASN A 348 -3.21 -5.38 -2.75
N LEU A 349 -4.04 -6.43 -2.63
CA LEU A 349 -5.37 -6.29 -2.02
C LEU A 349 -5.32 -5.93 -0.53
N ILE A 350 -4.25 -6.26 0.20
CA ILE A 350 -4.05 -5.76 1.57
C ILE A 350 -3.93 -4.23 1.53
N ALA A 351 -3.11 -3.70 0.62
CA ALA A 351 -2.90 -2.27 0.45
C ALA A 351 -4.14 -1.51 -0.06
N ARG A 352 -5.04 -2.19 -0.78
CA ARG A 352 -6.24 -1.58 -1.38
C ARG A 352 -7.47 -1.70 -0.49
N GLU A 353 -7.72 -2.87 0.06
CA GLU A 353 -9.01 -3.24 0.67
C GLU A 353 -8.87 -3.64 2.15
N ASN A 354 -7.65 -3.64 2.70
CA ASN A 354 -7.37 -4.08 4.08
C ASN A 354 -7.82 -5.54 4.32
N ILE A 355 -7.72 -6.40 3.29
CA ILE A 355 -8.04 -7.84 3.40
C ILE A 355 -7.05 -8.53 4.33
N SER A 356 -7.54 -9.46 5.15
CA SER A 356 -6.70 -10.36 5.94
C SER A 356 -6.63 -11.77 5.33
N TRP A 357 -5.41 -12.22 5.04
CA TRP A 357 -5.13 -13.58 4.56
C TRP A 357 -4.81 -14.57 5.68
N SER A 358 -4.88 -14.14 6.95
CA SER A 358 -4.42 -14.93 8.10
C SER A 358 -5.19 -16.24 8.29
N GLY A 359 -6.50 -16.25 7.98
CA GLY A 359 -7.35 -17.45 8.05
C GLY A 359 -7.32 -18.35 6.81
N HIS A 360 -6.61 -17.96 5.75
CA HIS A 360 -6.58 -18.70 4.49
C HIS A 360 -5.39 -19.67 4.45
N LEU A 361 -5.65 -20.89 3.98
CA LEU A 361 -4.61 -21.86 3.62
C LEU A 361 -3.77 -21.33 2.45
N LYS A 362 -2.51 -21.77 2.32
CA LYS A 362 -1.59 -21.24 1.30
C LYS A 362 -2.09 -21.51 -0.12
N ILE A 363 -2.73 -22.66 -0.36
CA ILE A 363 -3.36 -22.99 -1.66
C ILE A 363 -4.53 -22.05 -1.99
N GLN A 364 -5.29 -21.61 -0.97
CA GLN A 364 -6.50 -20.80 -1.19
C GLN A 364 -6.19 -19.40 -1.69
N ILE A 365 -5.05 -18.83 -1.32
CA ILE A 365 -4.66 -17.46 -1.66
C ILE A 365 -4.49 -17.30 -3.19
N PRO A 366 -3.58 -18.02 -3.87
CA PRO A 366 -3.45 -17.91 -5.32
C PRO A 366 -4.71 -18.40 -6.05
N LEU A 367 -5.42 -19.40 -5.51
CA LEU A 367 -6.69 -19.84 -6.10
C LEU A 367 -7.72 -18.70 -6.11
N GLN A 368 -7.93 -18.00 -4.99
CA GLN A 368 -8.89 -16.90 -4.93
C GLN A 368 -8.54 -15.78 -5.91
N GLN A 369 -7.24 -15.44 -6.03
CA GLN A 369 -6.78 -14.45 -6.98
C GLN A 369 -7.03 -14.89 -8.42
N PHE A 370 -6.79 -16.15 -8.74
CA PHE A 370 -7.04 -16.72 -10.06
C PHE A 370 -8.53 -16.72 -10.41
N LEU A 371 -9.39 -17.13 -9.47
CA LEU A 371 -10.85 -17.18 -9.66
C LEU A 371 -11.48 -15.80 -9.81
N GLY A 372 -10.90 -14.75 -9.22
CA GLY A 372 -11.38 -13.38 -9.36
C GLY A 372 -11.39 -12.86 -10.80
N GLY A 373 -10.62 -13.49 -11.71
CA GLY A 373 -10.62 -13.19 -13.14
C GLY A 373 -11.66 -13.96 -13.96
N LEU A 374 -12.42 -14.87 -13.34
CA LEU A 374 -13.38 -15.74 -14.02
C LEU A 374 -14.83 -15.23 -13.87
N ASN A 375 -15.75 -15.87 -14.59
CA ASN A 375 -17.18 -15.71 -14.35
C ASN A 375 -17.53 -16.09 -12.89
N TYR A 376 -18.41 -15.30 -12.27
CA TYR A 376 -18.76 -15.46 -10.85
C TYR A 376 -19.28 -16.86 -10.50
N ASP A 377 -20.20 -17.41 -11.29
CA ASP A 377 -20.81 -18.72 -11.02
C ASP A 377 -19.78 -19.86 -11.12
N LEU A 378 -18.85 -19.75 -12.08
CA LEU A 378 -17.70 -20.66 -12.22
C LEU A 378 -16.77 -20.56 -11.01
N GLY A 379 -16.40 -19.33 -10.63
CA GLY A 379 -15.56 -19.08 -9.46
C GLY A 379 -16.18 -19.60 -8.17
N GLU A 380 -17.48 -19.36 -7.94
CA GLU A 380 -18.21 -19.82 -6.76
C GLU A 380 -18.20 -21.36 -6.67
N LEU A 381 -18.46 -22.05 -7.78
CA LEU A 381 -18.55 -23.50 -7.76
C LEU A 381 -17.18 -24.17 -7.59
N ILE A 382 -16.11 -23.60 -8.16
CA ILE A 382 -14.73 -24.03 -7.90
C ILE A 382 -14.34 -23.75 -6.44
N TRP A 383 -14.76 -22.62 -5.88
CA TRP A 383 -14.52 -22.30 -4.47
C TRP A 383 -15.25 -23.25 -3.52
N ALA A 384 -16.44 -23.72 -3.89
CA ALA A 384 -17.12 -24.80 -3.17
C ALA A 384 -16.39 -26.14 -3.32
N PHE A 385 -15.88 -26.43 -4.52
CA PHE A 385 -15.13 -27.65 -4.80
C PHE A 385 -13.82 -27.73 -4.00
N GLN A 386 -12.99 -26.67 -3.98
CA GLN A 386 -11.75 -26.67 -3.18
C GLN A 386 -12.03 -26.95 -1.70
N SER A 387 -13.18 -26.49 -1.18
CA SER A 387 -13.55 -26.72 0.22
C SER A 387 -13.76 -28.21 0.51
N SER A 388 -14.20 -29.00 -0.47
CA SER A 388 -14.34 -30.46 -0.33
C SER A 388 -12.99 -31.20 -0.30
N ILE A 389 -11.96 -30.60 -0.87
CA ILE A 389 -10.58 -31.10 -0.85
C ILE A 389 -9.91 -30.72 0.47
N LEU A 390 -9.93 -29.44 0.82
CA LEU A 390 -9.10 -28.89 1.90
C LEU A 390 -9.74 -29.00 3.29
N PHE A 391 -11.06 -29.19 3.40
CA PHE A 391 -11.76 -29.18 4.68
C PHE A 391 -12.60 -30.43 4.92
N LYS A 392 -12.69 -30.83 6.19
CA LYS A 392 -13.61 -31.87 6.67
C LYS A 392 -14.22 -31.40 7.98
N ASN A 393 -15.55 -31.46 8.09
CA ASN A 393 -16.29 -30.98 9.27
C ASN A 393 -15.90 -29.55 9.69
N GLN A 394 -15.81 -28.64 8.70
CA GLN A 394 -15.43 -27.24 8.87
C GLN A 394 -14.02 -27.00 9.44
N LYS A 395 -13.16 -28.02 9.44
CA LYS A 395 -11.76 -27.92 9.86
C LYS A 395 -10.81 -28.21 8.69
N PRO A 396 -9.68 -27.50 8.57
CA PRO A 396 -8.64 -27.84 7.62
C PRO A 396 -8.18 -29.29 7.78
N ARG A 397 -7.83 -29.93 6.65
CA ARG A 397 -7.20 -31.24 6.63
C ARG A 397 -5.68 -31.03 6.57
N ASP A 398 -5.05 -31.02 7.75
CA ASP A 398 -3.65 -30.60 7.93
C ASP A 398 -2.62 -31.30 7.03
N HIS A 399 -2.89 -32.51 6.53
CA HIS A 399 -1.97 -33.25 5.66
C HIS A 399 -2.06 -32.87 4.18
N ILE A 400 -3.13 -32.21 3.73
CA ILE A 400 -3.40 -32.03 2.29
C ILE A 400 -2.44 -31.05 1.63
N GLU A 401 -2.11 -29.94 2.29
CA GLU A 401 -1.19 -28.95 1.73
C GLU A 401 0.24 -29.50 1.55
N HIS A 402 0.59 -30.53 2.33
CA HIS A 402 1.90 -31.17 2.35
C HIS A 402 2.00 -32.42 1.48
N LEU A 403 0.92 -32.80 0.79
CA LEU A 403 0.98 -33.89 -0.18
C LEU A 403 1.92 -33.53 -1.32
N GLU A 404 2.69 -34.53 -1.77
CA GLU A 404 3.43 -34.47 -3.03
C GLU A 404 2.47 -34.26 -4.20
N MET A 405 2.97 -33.68 -5.29
CA MET A 405 2.12 -33.20 -6.39
C MET A 405 1.16 -34.26 -6.92
N PHE A 406 1.65 -35.47 -7.22
CA PHE A 406 0.82 -36.56 -7.77
C PHE A 406 -0.17 -37.14 -6.75
N ASP A 407 0.15 -37.13 -5.45
CA ASP A 407 -0.76 -37.57 -4.39
C ASP A 407 -1.87 -36.53 -4.17
N PHE A 408 -1.52 -35.24 -4.23
CA PHE A 408 -2.47 -34.15 -4.20
C PHE A 408 -3.45 -34.21 -5.40
N MET A 409 -2.93 -34.50 -6.60
CA MET A 409 -3.76 -34.71 -7.79
C MET A 409 -4.71 -35.91 -7.64
N ALA A 410 -4.25 -37.02 -7.06
CA ALA A 410 -5.10 -38.17 -6.78
C ALA A 410 -6.25 -37.82 -5.82
N GLU A 411 -5.97 -37.01 -4.78
CA GLU A 411 -7.00 -36.48 -3.89
C GLU A 411 -8.00 -35.59 -4.65
N CYS A 412 -7.53 -34.71 -5.53
CA CYS A 412 -8.38 -33.85 -6.34
C CYS A 412 -9.30 -34.66 -7.27
N LYS A 413 -8.78 -35.70 -7.95
CA LYS A 413 -9.58 -36.62 -8.77
C LYS A 413 -10.67 -37.31 -7.95
N SER A 414 -10.33 -37.81 -6.77
CA SER A 414 -11.31 -38.45 -5.88
C SER A 414 -12.42 -37.47 -5.48
N LYS A 415 -12.04 -36.26 -5.07
CA LYS A 415 -12.98 -35.24 -4.59
C LYS A 415 -13.85 -34.63 -5.67
N VAL A 416 -13.36 -34.49 -6.91
CA VAL A 416 -14.17 -33.91 -7.97
C VAL A 416 -15.33 -34.83 -8.36
N LEU A 417 -15.12 -36.15 -8.30
CA LEU A 417 -16.17 -37.14 -8.52
C LEU A 417 -17.19 -37.15 -7.37
N GLU A 418 -16.72 -37.16 -6.11
CA GLU A 418 -17.60 -37.02 -4.94
C GLU A 418 -18.43 -35.72 -5.00
N PHE A 419 -17.81 -34.62 -5.41
CA PHE A 419 -18.46 -33.32 -5.53
C PHE A 419 -19.56 -33.33 -6.58
N TYR A 420 -19.31 -33.92 -7.76
CA TYR A 420 -20.31 -34.09 -8.80
C TYR A 420 -21.49 -34.94 -8.32
N HIS A 421 -21.25 -36.05 -7.64
CA HIS A 421 -22.31 -36.89 -7.08
C HIS A 421 -23.20 -36.14 -6.08
N ARG A 422 -22.62 -35.19 -5.33
CA ARG A 422 -23.35 -34.39 -4.35
C ARG A 422 -24.12 -33.22 -4.97
N TYR A 423 -23.60 -32.64 -6.05
CA TYR A 423 -24.18 -31.46 -6.70
C TYR A 423 -24.35 -31.60 -8.23
N PRO A 424 -25.00 -32.68 -8.72
CA PRO A 424 -24.98 -33.02 -10.14
C PRO A 424 -25.66 -31.97 -11.03
N ALA A 425 -26.78 -31.41 -10.58
CA ALA A 425 -27.54 -30.41 -11.32
C ALA A 425 -26.74 -29.11 -11.53
N LYS A 426 -26.08 -28.61 -10.48
CA LYS A 426 -25.26 -27.39 -10.54
C LYS A 426 -24.07 -27.55 -11.48
N CYS A 427 -23.36 -28.67 -11.38
CA CYS A 427 -22.23 -28.94 -12.27
C CYS A 427 -22.67 -29.05 -13.74
N ARG A 428 -23.81 -29.69 -14.02
CA ARG A 428 -24.36 -29.81 -15.39
C ARG A 428 -24.77 -28.46 -15.96
N GLU A 429 -25.52 -27.68 -15.19
CA GLU A 429 -25.92 -26.33 -15.60
C GLU A 429 -24.71 -25.49 -16.02
N LEU A 430 -23.67 -25.50 -15.18
CA LEU A 430 -22.44 -24.76 -15.46
C LEU A 430 -21.66 -25.31 -16.65
N ALA A 431 -21.54 -26.63 -16.78
CA ALA A 431 -20.86 -27.27 -17.90
C ALA A 431 -21.53 -26.92 -19.24
N ILE A 432 -22.86 -26.94 -19.31
CA ILE A 432 -23.64 -26.63 -20.53
C ILE A 432 -23.47 -25.16 -20.95
N GLN A 433 -23.22 -24.25 -20.00
CA GLN A 433 -22.92 -22.86 -20.34
C GLN A 433 -21.57 -22.69 -21.08
N LYS A 434 -20.70 -23.72 -21.08
CA LYS A 434 -19.39 -23.73 -21.76
C LYS A 434 -18.50 -22.53 -21.38
N ASN A 435 -18.64 -22.04 -20.15
CA ASN A 435 -17.84 -20.94 -19.59
C ASN A 435 -16.51 -21.40 -18.95
N HIS A 436 -16.30 -22.71 -18.80
CA HIS A 436 -15.05 -23.29 -18.29
C HIS A 436 -14.00 -23.39 -19.40
N TRP A 437 -12.77 -23.74 -19.03
CA TRP A 437 -11.68 -23.88 -19.99
C TRP A 437 -11.68 -25.27 -20.62
N SER A 438 -11.82 -25.33 -21.94
CA SER A 438 -11.90 -26.57 -22.71
C SER A 438 -10.54 -27.17 -23.09
N VAL A 439 -9.45 -26.61 -22.56
CA VAL A 439 -8.08 -27.10 -22.80
C VAL A 439 -7.75 -28.32 -21.92
N PHE A 440 -8.60 -28.64 -20.94
CA PHE A 440 -8.39 -29.73 -20.00
C PHE A 440 -9.02 -31.03 -20.51
N PRO A 441 -8.44 -32.20 -20.22
CA PRO A 441 -8.97 -33.49 -20.64
C PRO A 441 -10.27 -33.82 -19.89
N HIS A 442 -11.17 -34.60 -20.48
CA HIS A 442 -12.24 -35.26 -19.73
C HIS A 442 -11.69 -36.39 -18.86
N LEU A 443 -12.36 -36.67 -17.75
CA LEU A 443 -12.00 -37.70 -16.78
C LEU A 443 -12.48 -39.08 -17.28
N GLN A 444 -11.59 -40.06 -17.29
CA GLN A 444 -11.85 -41.44 -17.66
C GLN A 444 -11.49 -42.40 -16.50
N SER A 445 -12.22 -43.51 -16.40
CA SER A 445 -12.00 -44.49 -15.34
C SER A 445 -10.67 -45.25 -15.49
N GLU A 446 -10.18 -45.42 -16.73
CA GLU A 446 -9.02 -46.27 -17.04
C GLU A 446 -7.76 -45.49 -17.45
N VAL A 447 -7.84 -44.15 -17.57
CA VAL A 447 -6.72 -43.31 -17.98
C VAL A 447 -6.24 -42.47 -16.79
N ASP A 448 -4.93 -42.31 -16.71
CA ASP A 448 -4.30 -41.36 -15.80
C ASP A 448 -4.17 -40.00 -16.48
N GLU A 449 -5.03 -39.04 -16.10
CA GLU A 449 -5.08 -37.71 -16.70
C GLU A 449 -4.09 -36.73 -16.05
N ARG A 450 -3.30 -37.18 -15.07
CA ARG A 450 -2.42 -36.29 -14.29
C ARG A 450 -1.42 -35.56 -15.19
N GLU A 451 -0.73 -36.28 -16.08
CA GLU A 451 0.20 -35.65 -17.03
C GLU A 451 -0.52 -34.73 -18.02
N ALA A 452 -1.71 -35.12 -18.49
CA ALA A 452 -2.48 -34.30 -19.43
C ALA A 452 -2.92 -32.97 -18.79
N ILE A 453 -3.39 -32.99 -17.54
CA ILE A 453 -3.75 -31.77 -16.80
C ILE A 453 -2.52 -30.88 -16.60
N LEU A 454 -1.38 -31.45 -16.17
CA LEU A 454 -0.14 -30.69 -16.00
C LEU A 454 0.34 -30.08 -17.33
N ASN A 455 0.22 -30.81 -18.43
CA ASN A 455 0.55 -30.31 -19.77
C ASN A 455 -0.37 -29.15 -20.18
N SER A 456 -1.69 -29.26 -19.94
CA SER A 456 -2.64 -28.17 -20.22
C SER A 456 -2.32 -26.91 -19.40
N ILE A 457 -1.94 -27.06 -18.12
CA ILE A 457 -1.48 -25.94 -17.28
C ILE A 457 -0.18 -25.35 -17.83
N GLY A 458 0.81 -26.17 -18.15
CA GLY A 458 2.09 -25.71 -18.68
C GLY A 458 1.94 -24.95 -19.99
N GLN A 459 1.12 -25.45 -20.92
CA GLN A 459 0.89 -24.80 -22.21
C GLN A 459 0.07 -23.51 -22.09
N SER A 460 -0.93 -23.48 -21.21
CA SER A 460 -1.87 -22.34 -21.14
C SER A 460 -1.42 -21.25 -20.17
N LEU A 461 -0.70 -21.62 -19.10
CA LEU A 461 -0.37 -20.74 -17.98
C LEU A 461 1.14 -20.68 -17.68
N GLY A 462 1.95 -21.53 -18.32
CA GLY A 462 3.41 -21.54 -18.18
C GLY A 462 3.96 -22.24 -16.94
N TYR A 463 3.10 -22.81 -16.07
CA TYR A 463 3.53 -23.52 -14.87
C TYR A 463 3.80 -24.99 -15.19
N HIS A 464 5.04 -25.43 -14.92
CA HIS A 464 5.49 -26.80 -15.15
C HIS A 464 5.84 -27.50 -13.84
N TYR A 465 5.72 -28.83 -13.84
CA TYR A 465 6.23 -29.70 -12.79
C TYR A 465 7.56 -30.36 -13.26
N PRO A 466 8.59 -30.47 -12.40
CA PRO A 466 8.67 -30.00 -11.01
C PRO A 466 8.76 -28.47 -10.90
N THR A 467 8.29 -27.92 -9.79
CA THR A 467 8.35 -26.47 -9.50
C THR A 467 9.65 -26.10 -8.78
N GLU A 468 10.15 -24.89 -9.01
CA GLU A 468 11.45 -24.45 -8.48
C GLU A 468 11.39 -23.92 -7.04
N ASN A 469 10.24 -23.42 -6.60
CA ASN A 469 10.08 -22.77 -5.31
C ASN A 469 8.67 -22.99 -4.72
N LEU A 470 8.53 -22.64 -3.43
CA LEU A 470 7.32 -22.86 -2.66
C LEU A 470 6.11 -22.07 -3.19
N ALA A 471 6.33 -20.85 -3.67
CA ALA A 471 5.28 -20.02 -4.26
C ALA A 471 4.69 -20.69 -5.52
N SER A 472 5.56 -21.11 -6.44
CA SER A 472 5.19 -21.84 -7.66
C SER A 472 4.49 -23.18 -7.34
N GLU A 473 4.91 -23.88 -6.29
CA GLU A 473 4.25 -25.13 -5.86
C GLU A 473 2.79 -24.89 -5.44
N TYR A 474 2.53 -23.88 -4.60
CA TYR A 474 1.18 -23.56 -4.15
C TYR A 474 0.30 -22.97 -5.27
N ILE A 475 0.89 -22.20 -6.19
CA ILE A 475 0.20 -21.75 -7.40
C ILE A 475 -0.18 -22.95 -8.26
N LEU A 476 0.74 -23.87 -8.53
CA LEU A 476 0.45 -25.06 -9.33
C LEU A 476 -0.63 -25.94 -8.68
N LYS A 477 -0.58 -26.15 -7.35
CA LYS A 477 -1.64 -26.85 -6.61
C LYS A 477 -3.01 -26.15 -6.76
N ALA A 478 -3.06 -24.82 -6.70
CA ALA A 478 -4.30 -24.07 -6.97
C ALA A 478 -4.80 -24.27 -8.41
N LEU A 479 -3.91 -24.22 -9.39
CA LEU A 479 -4.24 -24.44 -10.81
C LEU A 479 -4.68 -25.88 -11.10
N ILE A 480 -4.18 -26.86 -10.35
CA ILE A 480 -4.63 -28.26 -10.42
C ILE A 480 -6.07 -28.40 -9.93
N ILE A 481 -6.46 -27.73 -8.84
CA ILE A 481 -7.87 -27.71 -8.39
C ILE A 481 -8.76 -27.16 -9.51
N PHE A 482 -8.36 -26.05 -10.12
CA PHE A 482 -9.07 -25.48 -11.27
C PHE A 482 -9.14 -26.47 -12.45
N GLY A 483 -8.01 -27.08 -12.82
CA GLY A 483 -7.92 -28.04 -13.92
C GLY A 483 -8.84 -29.24 -13.74
N TYR A 484 -8.87 -29.85 -12.55
CA TYR A 484 -9.77 -30.97 -12.27
C TYR A 484 -11.25 -30.59 -12.36
N PHE A 485 -11.61 -29.37 -11.95
CA PHE A 485 -12.98 -28.89 -12.08
C PHE A 485 -13.37 -28.67 -13.55
N CYS A 486 -12.47 -28.08 -14.36
CA CYS A 486 -12.68 -27.96 -15.80
C CYS A 486 -12.78 -29.33 -16.48
N SER A 487 -11.93 -30.30 -16.11
CA SER A 487 -12.01 -31.68 -16.57
C SER A 487 -13.35 -32.34 -16.25
N LEU A 488 -13.93 -32.07 -15.07
CA LEU A 488 -15.28 -32.53 -14.75
C LEU A 488 -16.33 -31.95 -15.72
N CYS A 489 -16.23 -30.66 -16.03
CA CYS A 489 -17.18 -30.02 -16.95
C CYS A 489 -17.08 -30.62 -18.36
N GLU A 490 -15.87 -30.84 -18.86
CA GLU A 490 -15.63 -31.53 -20.14
C GLU A 490 -16.16 -32.97 -20.14
N THR A 491 -16.03 -33.68 -19.01
CA THR A 491 -16.60 -35.02 -18.84
C THR A 491 -18.12 -35.02 -18.96
N ILE A 492 -18.78 -34.03 -18.35
CA ILE A 492 -20.24 -33.90 -18.41
C ILE A 492 -20.70 -33.62 -19.85
N ILE A 493 -20.02 -32.69 -20.54
CA ILE A 493 -20.33 -32.38 -21.95
C ILE A 493 -20.16 -33.63 -22.81
N PHE A 494 -19.04 -34.34 -22.68
CA PHE A 494 -18.77 -35.54 -23.46
C PHE A 494 -19.83 -36.63 -23.26
N GLN A 495 -20.30 -36.82 -22.03
CA GLN A 495 -21.38 -37.77 -21.71
C GLN A 495 -22.73 -37.35 -22.29
N ASP A 496 -23.07 -36.06 -22.21
CA ASP A 496 -24.34 -35.55 -22.72
C ASP A 496 -24.37 -35.54 -24.26
N GLU A 497 -23.28 -35.15 -24.92
CA GLU A 497 -23.15 -35.21 -26.39
C GLU A 497 -23.12 -36.67 -26.91
N GLY A 498 -22.53 -37.60 -26.16
CA GLY A 498 -22.57 -39.03 -26.47
C GLY A 498 -23.96 -39.66 -26.32
N SER A 499 -24.82 -39.10 -25.46
CA SER A 499 -26.20 -39.58 -25.24
C SER A 499 -27.21 -39.10 -26.30
N VAL A 500 -26.87 -38.05 -27.06
CA VAL A 500 -27.70 -37.50 -28.15
C VAL A 500 -27.45 -38.22 -29.49
N LEU A 501 -26.36 -38.99 -29.58
CA LEU A 501 -25.96 -39.77 -30.77
C LEU A 501 -26.36 -41.25 -30.71
N GLN A 502 -27.13 -41.66 -29.68
CA GLN A 502 -27.82 -42.95 -29.58
C GLN A 502 -29.33 -42.75 -29.68
#